data_AF-I4Y5Z4-F1
#
_entry.id   AF-I4Y5Z4-F1
#
_cell.length_a   1.000
_cell.length_b   1.000
_cell.length_c   1.000
_cell.angle_alpha   90.00
_cell.angle_beta   90.00
_cell.angle_gamma   90.00
#
_symmetry.space_group_name_H-M   'P 1'
#
loop_
_entity.id
_entity.type
_entity.pdbx_description
1 polymer ?
#
loop_
_entity_poly.entity_id
_entity_poly.type
_entity_poly.pdbx_seq_one_letter_code
_entity_poly.pdbx_strand_id
1 'polypeptide(L)'
;MSEEDKVNNVPVILHSISSQHAIPEEMYMIPSNWKRYQLSQLINSLLENSKAIPFDFFVGEDGTGGKLSSVLSEISNGEETLHLSYIPSILPPKHLSTYLHDDWISSVSIRSHSDAKFLTGSYDGLASIWNSRNEKIYELAGHNGPVLDLSWVGDKAVTAGQDSTLKLWDIPESGKPSQLLAYTGHKNAVSSVRSAKPLTEGEPWTVLSADWDGLVCLWDTHIPSSHEVEIEDEEPSTKKRKKTKTVDVLRKAPLHQLRGHTGSVNGVAFSKSDPTVGYTGGADHSLKSWDLGVGLENDTRVGSSVIRCLDSLVAPSTIVSGHVDRSIALWDMRASSNISQKLLGHTSIVEAIHAHPTSPNHFASAGMDGNIKLWDIRSPKQSLFTVVRKPSNGKKENEKKILGLAWDSQILASGGEDCALQLHEASA
;
A
#
# COMPACT_ATOMS: atom_id res chain seq x y z
N MET A 1 29.64 30.13 40.56
CA MET A 1 30.52 29.68 39.46
C MET A 1 30.11 28.24 39.20
N SER A 2 29.08 28.08 38.37
CA SER A 2 28.46 26.79 38.05
C SER A 2 29.35 26.03 37.07
N GLU A 3 29.47 24.72 37.29
CA GLU A 3 30.21 23.78 36.45
C GLU A 3 29.87 23.99 34.96
N GLU A 4 30.87 24.41 34.18
CA GLU A 4 30.80 24.34 32.73
C GLU A 4 30.78 22.86 32.35
N ASP A 5 29.64 22.40 31.83
CA ASP A 5 29.52 21.11 31.16
C ASP A 5 30.67 20.98 30.15
N LYS A 6 31.69 20.16 30.46
CA LYS A 6 32.74 19.79 29.52
C LYS A 6 32.08 19.02 28.38
N VAL A 7 31.79 19.72 27.30
CA VAL A 7 31.24 19.12 26.10
C VAL A 7 32.35 18.27 25.47
N ASN A 8 32.28 16.95 25.65
CA ASN A 8 33.18 16.02 24.97
C ASN A 8 32.90 16.09 23.47
N ASN A 9 33.97 16.27 22.68
CA ASN A 9 33.90 16.20 21.23
C ASN A 9 34.19 14.77 20.78
N VAL A 10 33.39 14.27 19.85
CA VAL A 10 33.48 12.91 19.31
C VAL A 10 33.92 13.01 17.85
N PRO A 11 34.93 12.23 17.41
CA PRO A 11 35.31 12.15 16.01
C PRO A 11 34.26 11.35 15.22
N VAL A 12 33.73 11.95 14.16
CA VAL A 12 32.66 11.38 13.33
C VAL A 12 33.05 11.43 11.85
N ILE A 13 32.85 10.33 11.13
CA ILE A 13 32.95 10.27 9.66
C ILE A 13 31.53 10.12 9.11
N LEU A 14 31.16 11.00 8.18
CA LEU A 14 29.82 11.08 7.61
C LEU A 14 29.79 10.44 6.23
N HIS A 15 29.05 9.36 6.08
CA HIS A 15 28.82 8.67 4.81
C HIS A 15 27.43 9.01 4.26
N SER A 16 27.35 9.41 3.00
CA SER A 16 26.06 9.63 2.36
C SER A 16 25.61 8.36 1.64
N ILE A 17 24.42 7.88 1.97
CA ILE A 17 23.82 6.74 1.24
C ILE A 17 23.27 7.21 -0.12
N SER A 18 22.95 8.50 -0.24
CA SER A 18 22.50 9.10 -1.50
C SER A 18 23.65 9.79 -2.22
N SER A 19 23.95 9.37 -3.45
CA SER A 19 24.99 9.98 -4.28
C SER A 19 24.75 11.46 -4.57
N GLN A 20 23.50 11.93 -4.50
CA GLN A 20 23.13 13.32 -4.77
C GLN A 20 23.51 14.29 -3.63
N HIS A 21 23.75 13.76 -2.44
CA HIS A 21 24.11 14.53 -1.25
C HIS A 21 25.41 14.01 -0.64
N ALA A 22 26.37 13.61 -1.47
CA ALA A 22 27.67 13.16 -0.99
C ALA A 22 28.52 14.36 -0.55
N ILE A 23 29.11 14.25 0.64
CA ILE A 23 30.14 15.18 1.14
C ILE A 23 31.49 14.44 1.16
N PRO A 24 32.62 15.16 1.19
CA PRO A 24 33.93 14.55 1.40
C PRO A 24 33.96 13.72 2.69
N GLU A 25 34.52 12.51 2.64
CA GLU A 25 34.68 11.60 3.78
C GLU A 25 35.82 12.07 4.69
N GLU A 26 35.63 13.24 5.31
CA GLU A 26 36.55 13.83 6.28
C GLU A 26 36.10 13.53 7.71
N MET A 27 37.06 13.59 8.63
CA MET A 27 36.79 13.44 10.06
C MET A 27 36.31 14.78 10.62
N TYR A 28 35.09 14.80 11.14
CA TYR A 28 34.49 15.96 11.79
C TYR A 28 34.50 15.77 13.31
N MET A 29 34.97 16.79 14.04
CA MET A 29 34.89 16.82 15.49
C MET A 29 33.56 17.43 15.91
N ILE A 30 32.67 16.59 16.43
CA ILE A 30 31.29 16.98 16.72
C ILE A 30 31.05 16.97 18.24
N PRO A 31 30.47 18.03 18.81
CA PRO A 31 30.04 18.04 20.20
C PRO A 31 29.05 16.90 20.50
N SER A 32 29.26 16.16 21.60
CA SER A 32 28.41 15.05 22.04
C SER A 32 26.95 15.44 22.32
N ASN A 33 26.68 16.73 22.53
CA ASN A 33 25.33 17.25 22.72
C ASN A 33 24.57 17.50 21.41
N TRP A 34 25.20 17.29 20.25
CA TRP A 34 24.57 17.56 18.97
C TRP A 34 23.41 16.59 18.69
N LYS A 35 22.28 17.18 18.32
CA LYS A 35 21.09 16.45 17.88
C LYS A 35 20.99 16.46 16.36
N ARG A 36 20.07 15.64 15.83
CA ARG A 36 19.76 15.53 14.39
C ARG A 36 19.71 16.86 13.65
N TYR A 37 19.08 17.89 14.24
CA TYR A 37 18.94 19.20 13.62
C TYR A 37 20.29 19.89 13.34
N GLN A 38 21.22 19.87 14.30
CA GLN A 38 22.53 20.52 14.17
C GLN A 38 23.40 19.79 13.14
N LEU A 39 23.35 18.46 13.12
CA LEU A 39 24.03 17.66 12.10
C LEU A 39 23.46 17.93 10.69
N SER A 40 22.14 18.07 10.57
CA SER A 40 21.53 18.48 9.29
C SER A 40 21.99 19.87 8.86
N GLN A 41 22.13 20.82 9.78
CA GLN A 41 22.66 22.15 9.46
C GLN A 41 24.11 22.10 8.99
N LEU A 42 24.96 21.28 9.62
CA LEU A 42 26.34 21.07 9.17
C LEU A 42 26.37 20.59 7.71
N ILE A 43 25.61 19.54 7.39
CA ILE A 43 25.55 19.00 6.03
C ILE A 43 25.02 20.04 5.04
N ASN A 44 23.96 20.77 5.37
CA ASN A 44 23.45 21.82 4.49
C ASN A 44 24.45 22.95 4.27
N SER A 45 25.28 23.27 5.27
CA SER A 45 26.35 24.27 5.13
C SER A 45 27.49 23.76 4.24
N LEU A 46 27.84 22.47 4.34
CA LEU A 46 28.87 21.84 3.51
C LEU A 46 28.43 21.65 2.05
N LEU A 47 27.15 21.37 1.81
CA LEU A 47 26.57 21.21 0.48
C LEU A 47 26.17 22.56 -0.17
N GLU A 48 26.30 23.67 0.54
CA GLU A 48 25.86 25.01 0.09
C GLU A 48 24.40 25.03 -0.41
N ASN A 49 23.54 24.23 0.21
CA ASN A 49 22.14 24.10 -0.23
C ASN A 49 21.36 25.39 0.03
N SER A 50 20.75 25.95 -1.02
CA SER A 50 19.89 27.15 -0.93
C SER A 50 18.63 26.95 -0.07
N LYS A 51 18.15 25.69 0.04
CA LYS A 51 17.05 25.29 0.93
C LYS A 51 17.55 24.23 1.89
N ALA A 52 17.32 24.44 3.19
CA ALA A 52 17.73 23.48 4.22
C ALA A 52 16.94 22.17 4.07
N ILE A 53 17.64 21.08 3.77
CA ILE A 53 17.09 19.73 3.67
C ILE A 53 17.28 19.04 5.04
N PRO A 54 16.22 18.55 5.68
CA PRO A 54 16.37 17.75 6.90
C PRO A 54 16.99 16.40 6.57
N PHE A 55 17.95 15.94 7.37
CA PHE A 55 18.60 14.63 7.23
C PHE A 55 18.33 13.75 8.46
N ASP A 56 18.24 12.45 8.23
CA ASP A 56 18.20 11.39 9.23
C ASP A 56 19.54 10.67 9.29
N PHE A 57 19.97 10.32 10.51
CA PHE A 57 21.29 9.75 10.78
C PHE A 57 21.16 8.35 11.40
N PHE A 58 21.93 7.43 10.83
CA PHE A 58 22.07 6.05 11.25
C PHE A 58 23.51 5.79 11.64
N VAL A 59 23.70 4.89 12.59
CA VAL A 59 25.04 4.49 13.02
C VAL A 59 25.55 3.36 12.11
N GLY A 60 26.82 3.36 11.76
CA GLY A 60 27.44 2.41 10.85
C GLY A 60 27.47 2.88 9.39
N GLU A 61 28.43 2.33 8.64
CA GLU A 61 28.68 2.66 7.24
C GLU A 61 27.48 2.32 6.33
N ASP A 62 26.74 1.26 6.66
CA ASP A 62 25.67 0.72 5.81
C ASP A 62 24.25 1.23 6.15
N GLY A 63 24.10 2.09 7.15
CA GLY A 63 22.78 2.59 7.59
C GLY A 63 21.89 1.55 8.28
N THR A 64 22.48 0.43 8.71
CA THR A 64 21.82 -0.66 9.44
C THR A 64 21.81 -0.45 10.95
N GLY A 65 22.63 0.47 11.48
CA GLY A 65 22.62 0.78 12.90
C GLY A 65 21.44 1.65 13.31
N GLY A 66 21.10 1.56 14.60
CA GLY A 66 19.97 2.27 15.18
C GLY A 66 20.04 3.79 14.99
N LYS A 67 18.91 4.47 15.21
CA LYS A 67 18.83 5.94 15.17
C LYS A 67 19.82 6.55 16.16
N LEU A 68 20.50 7.61 15.71
CA LEU A 68 21.50 8.36 16.46
C LEU A 68 21.11 8.67 17.92
N SER A 69 19.84 8.96 18.19
CA SER A 69 19.32 9.34 19.52
C SER A 69 19.46 8.24 20.58
N SER A 70 19.49 6.97 20.18
CA SER A 70 19.63 5.84 21.11
C SER A 70 21.09 5.52 21.41
N VAL A 71 22.00 5.89 20.51
CA VAL A 71 23.36 5.34 20.49
C VAL A 71 24.39 6.38 20.97
N LEU A 72 24.16 7.68 20.74
CA LEU A 72 25.02 8.76 21.27
C LEU A 72 25.17 8.74 22.80
N SER A 73 24.12 8.32 23.52
CA SER A 73 24.17 8.17 24.99
C SER A 73 24.93 6.92 25.45
N GLU A 74 25.05 5.91 24.60
CA GLU A 74 25.77 4.66 24.92
C GLU A 74 27.27 4.79 24.59
N ILE A 75 27.63 5.60 23.59
CA ILE A 75 29.01 5.77 23.10
C ILE A 75 29.76 6.91 23.82
N SER A 76 29.12 7.68 24.70
CA SER A 76 29.74 8.81 25.41
C SER A 76 30.98 8.47 26.25
N ASN A 77 31.37 7.19 26.33
CA ASN A 77 32.50 6.68 27.09
C ASN A 77 33.70 6.18 26.25
N GLY A 78 33.65 6.18 24.91
CA GLY A 78 34.72 5.63 24.06
C GLY A 78 35.36 6.62 23.10
N GLU A 79 36.69 6.62 22.99
CA GLU A 79 37.49 7.37 22.00
C GLU A 79 37.34 6.83 20.55
N GLU A 80 36.31 6.03 20.28
CA GLU A 80 36.10 5.39 18.98
C GLU A 80 35.52 6.37 17.94
N THR A 81 36.04 6.30 16.72
CA THR A 81 35.54 7.07 15.58
C THR A 81 34.18 6.54 15.15
N LEU A 82 33.18 7.42 15.10
CA LEU A 82 31.83 7.04 14.71
C LEU A 82 31.60 7.23 13.22
N HIS A 83 31.25 6.14 12.56
CA HIS A 83 30.78 6.15 11.18
C HIS A 83 29.28 6.39 11.23
N LEU A 84 28.83 7.54 10.73
CA LEU A 84 27.42 7.88 10.62
C LEU A 84 27.04 7.93 9.16
N SER A 85 25.99 7.20 8.81
CA SER A 85 25.37 7.28 7.50
C SER A 85 24.13 8.17 7.56
N TYR A 86 23.88 8.97 6.53
CA TYR A 86 22.72 9.86 6.49
C TYR A 86 21.92 9.80 5.19
N ILE A 87 20.63 10.13 5.31
CA ILE A 87 19.66 10.22 4.21
C ILE A 87 18.78 11.45 4.35
N PRO A 88 18.25 12.00 3.24
CA PRO A 88 17.18 12.98 3.32
C PRO A 88 15.99 12.44 4.10
N SER A 89 15.46 13.27 4.99
CA SER A 89 14.33 12.90 5.82
C SER A 89 13.03 13.07 5.07
N ILE A 90 12.16 12.09 5.23
CA ILE A 90 10.76 12.17 4.80
C ILE A 90 10.08 13.30 5.59
N LEU A 91 9.35 14.17 4.89
CA LEU A 91 8.61 15.25 5.53
C LEU A 91 7.35 14.70 6.22
N PRO A 92 6.93 15.28 7.35
CA PRO A 92 5.72 14.84 8.02
C PRO A 92 4.52 15.04 7.07
N PRO A 93 3.70 14.01 6.88
CA PRO A 93 2.56 14.09 5.96
C PRO A 93 1.58 15.17 6.38
N LYS A 94 1.21 16.05 5.44
CA LYS A 94 0.30 17.18 5.68
C LYS A 94 -1.07 16.88 5.10
N HIS A 95 -2.13 17.16 5.85
CA HIS A 95 -3.50 17.05 5.34
C HIS A 95 -3.74 18.08 4.23
N LEU A 96 -4.26 17.62 3.09
CA LEU A 96 -4.55 18.45 1.93
C LEU A 96 -6.05 18.73 1.80
N SER A 97 -6.85 17.67 1.69
CA SER A 97 -8.28 17.79 1.37
C SER A 97 -9.07 16.58 1.87
N THR A 98 -10.39 16.73 1.89
CA THR A 98 -11.33 15.69 2.32
C THR A 98 -12.54 15.67 1.42
N TYR A 99 -12.82 14.52 0.79
CA TYR A 99 -13.94 14.33 -0.13
C TYR A 99 -15.02 13.53 0.58
N LEU A 100 -16.25 14.02 0.56
CA LEU A 100 -17.36 13.40 1.28
C LEU A 100 -18.07 12.38 0.39
N HIS A 101 -18.40 11.25 0.99
CA HIS A 101 -19.20 10.18 0.42
C HIS A 101 -20.48 9.98 1.22
N ASP A 102 -21.46 9.34 0.59
CA ASP A 102 -22.75 9.04 1.22
C ASP A 102 -22.64 7.83 2.18
N ASP A 103 -21.72 6.90 1.91
CA ASP A 103 -21.52 5.68 2.70
C ASP A 103 -20.02 5.38 2.92
N TRP A 104 -19.71 4.31 3.65
CA TRP A 104 -18.36 3.89 4.01
C TRP A 104 -17.52 3.61 2.77
N ILE A 105 -16.24 3.98 2.82
CA ILE A 105 -15.28 3.72 1.76
C ILE A 105 -14.51 2.45 2.12
N SER A 106 -14.62 1.43 1.28
CA SER A 106 -13.98 0.12 1.46
C SER A 106 -12.52 0.12 1.01
N SER A 107 -12.25 0.65 -0.19
CA SER A 107 -10.93 0.65 -0.82
C SER A 107 -10.69 1.91 -1.64
N VAL A 108 -9.42 2.24 -1.83
CA VAL A 108 -8.94 3.44 -2.50
C VAL A 108 -7.78 3.05 -3.42
N SER A 109 -7.73 3.63 -4.62
CA SER A 109 -6.59 3.50 -5.53
C SER A 109 -6.31 4.81 -6.25
N ILE A 110 -5.04 5.13 -6.45
CA ILE A 110 -4.60 6.40 -7.03
C ILE A 110 -3.97 6.13 -8.39
N ARG A 111 -4.17 7.06 -9.33
CA ARG A 111 -3.46 7.11 -10.59
C ARG A 111 -2.68 8.43 -10.74
N SER A 112 -1.35 8.35 -10.71
CA SER A 112 -0.35 9.45 -10.69
C SER A 112 -0.11 10.23 -11.99
N HIS A 113 -0.96 10.09 -13.01
CA HIS A 113 -0.68 10.77 -14.29
C HIS A 113 -0.87 12.30 -14.17
N SER A 114 -0.65 13.03 -15.26
CA SER A 114 -0.73 14.51 -15.33
C SER A 114 -1.96 15.13 -14.64
N ASP A 115 -3.07 14.40 -14.54
CA ASP A 115 -4.18 14.69 -13.64
C ASP A 115 -4.41 13.51 -12.69
N ALA A 116 -4.09 13.70 -11.41
CA ALA A 116 -4.22 12.64 -10.42
C ALA A 116 -5.71 12.32 -10.19
N LYS A 117 -6.07 11.06 -10.45
CA LYS A 117 -7.43 10.52 -10.29
C LYS A 117 -7.48 9.54 -9.12
N PHE A 118 -8.53 9.67 -8.31
CA PHE A 118 -8.77 8.84 -7.14
C PHE A 118 -9.96 7.93 -7.41
N LEU A 119 -9.73 6.63 -7.40
CA LEU A 119 -10.78 5.62 -7.46
C LEU A 119 -11.13 5.19 -6.04
N THR A 120 -12.43 5.17 -5.75
CA THR A 120 -12.97 4.87 -4.42
C THR A 120 -14.10 3.87 -4.55
N GLY A 121 -14.11 2.87 -3.67
CA GLY A 121 -15.16 1.86 -3.59
C GLY A 121 -15.97 2.10 -2.34
N SER A 122 -17.28 1.99 -2.44
CA SER A 122 -18.17 2.23 -1.31
C SER A 122 -19.08 1.04 -1.03
N TYR A 123 -19.53 0.97 0.23
CA TYR A 123 -20.45 -0.05 0.71
C TYR A 123 -21.86 0.09 0.12
N ASP A 124 -22.18 1.23 -0.49
CA ASP A 124 -23.39 1.46 -1.29
C ASP A 124 -23.44 0.63 -2.59
N GLY A 125 -22.33 -0.03 -2.96
CA GLY A 125 -22.18 -0.81 -4.19
C GLY A 125 -21.75 -0.01 -5.42
N LEU A 126 -21.35 1.24 -5.22
CA LEU A 126 -20.86 2.14 -6.25
C LEU A 126 -19.34 2.31 -6.11
N ALA A 127 -18.67 2.39 -7.26
CA ALA A 127 -17.31 2.93 -7.30
C ALA A 127 -17.33 4.34 -7.90
N SER A 128 -16.62 5.27 -7.28
CA SER A 128 -16.60 6.67 -7.66
C SER A 128 -15.18 7.10 -8.04
N ILE A 129 -15.07 7.92 -9.08
CA ILE A 129 -13.80 8.49 -9.54
C ILE A 129 -13.81 9.99 -9.28
N TRP A 130 -12.78 10.47 -8.59
CA TRP A 130 -12.61 11.87 -8.21
C TRP A 130 -11.37 12.47 -8.86
N ASN A 131 -11.42 13.77 -9.13
CA ASN A 131 -10.24 14.54 -9.49
C ASN A 131 -9.53 15.12 -8.25
N SER A 132 -8.40 15.78 -8.48
CA SER A 132 -7.65 16.51 -7.44
C SER A 132 -8.36 17.75 -6.89
N ARG A 133 -9.51 18.14 -7.47
CA ARG A 133 -10.29 19.33 -7.09
C ARG A 133 -11.56 19.00 -6.30
N ASN A 134 -11.70 17.76 -5.79
CA ASN A 134 -12.89 17.29 -5.08
C ASN A 134 -14.17 17.24 -5.95
N GLU A 135 -14.03 17.01 -7.25
CA GLU A 135 -15.16 16.82 -8.15
C GLU A 135 -15.28 15.34 -8.50
N LYS A 136 -16.48 14.79 -8.29
CA LYS A 136 -16.84 13.44 -8.72
C LYS A 136 -16.98 13.42 -10.24
N ILE A 137 -16.01 12.83 -10.93
CA ILE A 137 -15.97 12.74 -12.40
C ILE A 137 -16.96 11.69 -12.87
N TYR A 138 -16.89 10.50 -12.28
CA TYR A 138 -17.65 9.33 -12.73
C TYR A 138 -18.19 8.52 -11.56
N GLU A 139 -19.30 7.84 -11.85
CA GLU A 139 -19.95 6.89 -10.98
C GLU A 139 -20.12 5.57 -11.74
N LEU A 140 -19.51 4.51 -11.21
CA LEU A 140 -19.50 3.17 -11.78
C LEU A 140 -20.57 2.35 -11.07
N ALA A 141 -21.80 2.44 -11.60
CA ALA A 141 -22.94 1.69 -11.10
C ALA A 141 -23.05 0.34 -11.84
N GLY A 142 -22.92 -0.77 -11.11
CA GLY A 142 -23.07 -2.09 -11.72
C GLY A 142 -23.01 -3.27 -10.77
N HIS A 143 -22.46 -3.12 -9.57
CA HIS A 143 -22.43 -4.18 -8.57
C HIS A 143 -23.78 -4.34 -7.85
N ASN A 144 -24.12 -5.57 -7.50
CA ASN A 144 -25.35 -5.91 -6.75
C ASN A 144 -25.03 -6.17 -5.27
N GLY A 145 -24.21 -5.29 -4.69
CA GLY A 145 -23.73 -5.37 -3.32
C GLY A 145 -22.51 -4.47 -3.12
N PRO A 146 -21.97 -4.41 -1.88
CA PRO A 146 -20.80 -3.60 -1.56
C PRO A 146 -19.60 -3.87 -2.48
N VAL A 147 -18.94 -2.81 -2.92
CA VAL A 147 -17.62 -2.92 -3.58
C VAL A 147 -16.59 -3.11 -2.47
N LEU A 148 -15.83 -4.20 -2.49
CA LEU A 148 -14.88 -4.54 -1.42
C LEU A 148 -13.46 -4.07 -1.72
N ASP A 149 -13.01 -4.22 -2.97
CA ASP A 149 -11.68 -3.79 -3.39
C ASP A 149 -11.65 -3.36 -4.85
N LEU A 150 -10.61 -2.62 -5.24
CA LEU A 150 -10.48 -2.03 -6.56
C LEU A 150 -9.03 -1.78 -6.94
N SER A 151 -8.75 -1.74 -8.24
CA SER A 151 -7.40 -1.46 -8.76
C SER A 151 -7.45 -0.82 -10.16
N TRP A 152 -6.50 0.07 -10.43
CA TRP A 152 -6.30 0.64 -11.76
C TRP A 152 -5.60 -0.33 -12.71
N VAL A 153 -6.04 -0.37 -13.97
CA VAL A 153 -5.47 -1.20 -15.05
C VAL A 153 -5.15 -0.28 -16.22
N GLY A 154 -4.00 0.40 -16.15
CA GLY A 154 -3.66 1.46 -17.11
C GLY A 154 -4.72 2.56 -17.14
N ASP A 155 -5.44 2.67 -18.25
CA ASP A 155 -6.58 3.60 -18.43
C ASP A 155 -7.92 3.07 -17.94
N LYS A 156 -8.00 1.79 -17.60
CA LYS A 156 -9.22 1.11 -17.14
C LYS A 156 -9.19 0.94 -15.63
N ALA A 157 -10.31 0.53 -15.04
CA ALA A 157 -10.37 0.14 -13.64
C ALA A 157 -11.04 -1.21 -13.48
N VAL A 158 -10.61 -1.97 -12.46
CA VAL A 158 -11.28 -3.18 -12.01
C VAL A 158 -11.87 -2.95 -10.64
N THR A 159 -13.11 -3.37 -10.47
CA THR A 159 -13.82 -3.36 -9.19
C THR A 159 -14.21 -4.79 -8.82
N ALA A 160 -14.07 -5.13 -7.54
CA ALA A 160 -14.43 -6.42 -6.97
C ALA A 160 -15.51 -6.21 -5.90
N GLY A 161 -16.56 -7.02 -5.95
CA GLY A 161 -17.74 -6.86 -5.09
C GLY A 161 -18.07 -8.07 -4.24
N GLN A 162 -18.96 -7.85 -3.29
CA GLN A 162 -19.60 -8.93 -2.51
C GLN A 162 -20.53 -9.80 -3.39
N ASP A 163 -20.92 -9.31 -4.56
CA ASP A 163 -21.73 -10.02 -5.55
C ASP A 163 -21.00 -11.16 -6.29
N SER A 164 -19.81 -11.56 -5.82
CA SER A 164 -18.93 -12.60 -6.41
C SER A 164 -18.40 -12.29 -7.81
N THR A 165 -18.61 -11.06 -8.31
CA THR A 165 -18.16 -10.65 -9.64
C THR A 165 -17.01 -9.66 -9.55
N LEU A 166 -16.14 -9.69 -10.56
CA LEU A 166 -15.27 -8.55 -10.86
C LEU A 166 -15.74 -7.87 -12.14
N LYS A 167 -15.62 -6.55 -12.20
CA LYS A 167 -16.03 -5.76 -13.36
C LYS A 167 -14.86 -4.94 -13.87
N LEU A 168 -14.61 -5.01 -15.17
CA LEU A 168 -13.65 -4.14 -15.87
C LEU A 168 -14.41 -2.97 -16.48
N TRP A 169 -13.94 -1.76 -16.19
CA TRP A 169 -14.54 -0.51 -16.61
C TRP A 169 -13.63 0.22 -17.58
N ASP A 170 -14.21 0.70 -18.67
CA ASP A 170 -13.58 1.67 -19.54
C ASP A 170 -13.80 3.08 -18.98
N ILE A 171 -12.73 3.84 -18.83
CA ILE A 171 -12.75 5.18 -18.26
C ILE A 171 -12.22 6.15 -19.31
N PRO A 172 -13.09 6.64 -20.21
CA PRO A 172 -12.67 7.56 -21.24
C PRO A 172 -12.32 8.93 -20.64
N GLU A 173 -11.43 9.68 -21.29
CA GLU A 173 -11.15 11.07 -20.93
C GLU A 173 -12.37 11.98 -21.08
N SER A 174 -13.28 11.63 -22.01
CA SER A 174 -14.57 12.29 -22.19
C SER A 174 -15.65 11.27 -22.52
N GLY A 175 -16.81 11.37 -21.85
CA GLY A 175 -17.95 10.48 -22.10
C GLY A 175 -18.51 9.86 -20.83
N LYS A 176 -19.23 8.75 -20.97
CA LYS A 176 -19.72 7.95 -19.83
C LYS A 176 -18.85 6.71 -19.68
N PRO A 177 -18.52 6.31 -18.44
CA PRO A 177 -17.83 5.04 -18.22
C PRO A 177 -18.72 3.89 -18.68
N SER A 178 -18.12 2.85 -19.24
CA SER A 178 -18.84 1.66 -19.68
C SER A 178 -18.26 0.41 -19.06
N GLN A 179 -19.12 -0.55 -18.74
CA GLN A 179 -18.68 -1.86 -18.27
C GLN A 179 -18.25 -2.67 -19.49
N LEU A 180 -16.97 -3.06 -19.55
CA LEU A 180 -16.41 -3.85 -20.64
C LEU A 180 -16.59 -5.35 -20.39
N LEU A 181 -16.15 -5.82 -19.22
CA LEU A 181 -16.14 -7.23 -18.85
C LEU A 181 -16.80 -7.45 -17.49
N ALA A 182 -17.45 -8.60 -17.36
CA ALA A 182 -17.83 -9.19 -16.10
C ALA A 182 -17.05 -10.50 -15.93
N TYR A 183 -16.12 -10.54 -14.99
CA TYR A 183 -15.41 -11.73 -14.62
C TYR A 183 -16.27 -12.55 -13.66
N THR A 184 -16.57 -13.78 -14.06
CA THR A 184 -17.41 -14.72 -13.31
C THR A 184 -16.64 -16.01 -13.11
N GLY A 185 -16.46 -16.43 -11.86
CA GLY A 185 -15.71 -17.64 -11.53
C GLY A 185 -15.55 -17.88 -10.03
N HIS A 186 -15.61 -16.83 -9.22
CA HIS A 186 -15.69 -16.94 -7.77
C HIS A 186 -17.08 -17.39 -7.33
N LYS A 187 -17.13 -18.17 -6.24
CA LYS A 187 -18.39 -18.65 -5.65
C LYS A 187 -18.90 -17.74 -4.53
N ASN A 188 -18.01 -16.93 -3.97
CA ASN A 188 -18.27 -16.09 -2.82
C ASN A 188 -17.73 -14.67 -3.05
N ALA A 189 -17.91 -13.80 -2.06
CA ALA A 189 -17.47 -12.41 -2.09
C ALA A 189 -15.97 -12.30 -2.40
N VAL A 190 -15.62 -11.42 -3.34
CA VAL A 190 -14.24 -11.17 -3.74
C VAL A 190 -13.65 -10.15 -2.78
N SER A 191 -12.69 -10.58 -1.95
CA SER A 191 -12.14 -9.78 -0.86
C SER A 191 -11.09 -8.78 -1.32
N SER A 192 -10.25 -9.15 -2.29
CA SER A 192 -9.15 -8.33 -2.76
C SER A 192 -8.87 -8.53 -4.24
N VAL A 193 -8.45 -7.45 -4.90
CA VAL A 193 -8.07 -7.42 -6.31
C VAL A 193 -6.83 -6.57 -6.52
N ARG A 194 -5.87 -7.08 -7.29
CA ARG A 194 -4.72 -6.30 -7.75
C ARG A 194 -4.51 -6.51 -9.24
N SER A 195 -3.83 -5.59 -9.86
CA SER A 195 -3.48 -5.62 -11.27
C SER A 195 -1.97 -5.45 -11.44
N ALA A 196 -1.42 -6.09 -12.47
CA ALA A 196 -0.03 -5.93 -12.85
C ALA A 196 0.08 -5.48 -14.31
N LYS A 197 1.06 -4.60 -14.54
CA LYS A 197 1.47 -4.21 -15.88
C LYS A 197 2.16 -5.42 -16.53
N PRO A 198 1.87 -5.72 -17.80
CA PRO A 198 2.57 -6.76 -18.54
C PRO A 198 4.07 -6.49 -18.63
N LEU A 199 4.86 -7.55 -18.77
CA LEU A 199 6.32 -7.47 -18.91
C LEU A 199 6.73 -6.97 -20.30
N THR A 200 5.97 -7.33 -21.33
CA THR A 200 6.19 -6.92 -22.72
C THR A 200 5.13 -5.91 -23.17
N GLU A 201 5.55 -4.92 -23.96
CA GLU A 201 4.62 -3.96 -24.56
C GLU A 201 3.75 -4.67 -25.59
N GLY A 202 2.42 -4.69 -25.36
CA GLY A 202 1.44 -5.32 -26.26
C GLY A 202 0.73 -6.54 -25.66
N GLU A 203 1.26 -7.12 -24.58
CA GLU A 203 0.53 -8.09 -23.78
C GLU A 203 -0.58 -7.40 -22.96
N PRO A 204 -1.67 -8.12 -22.66
CA PRO A 204 -2.72 -7.56 -21.84
C PRO A 204 -2.32 -7.57 -20.35
N TRP A 205 -2.92 -6.65 -19.59
CA TRP A 205 -2.70 -6.61 -18.15
C TRP A 205 -3.30 -7.84 -17.47
N THR A 206 -2.62 -8.31 -16.43
CA THR A 206 -3.10 -9.40 -15.59
C THR A 206 -3.75 -8.85 -14.33
N VAL A 207 -4.78 -9.55 -13.87
CA VAL A 207 -5.52 -9.21 -12.66
C VAL A 207 -5.55 -10.44 -11.78
N LEU A 208 -5.18 -10.27 -10.51
CA LEU A 208 -5.32 -11.29 -9.49
C LEU A 208 -6.44 -10.91 -8.54
N SER A 209 -7.20 -11.92 -8.13
CA SER A 209 -8.33 -11.75 -7.23
C SER A 209 -8.41 -12.90 -6.23
N ALA A 210 -8.95 -12.62 -5.06
CA ALA A 210 -9.15 -13.58 -3.99
C ALA A 210 -10.58 -13.54 -3.48
N ASP A 211 -11.10 -14.68 -3.04
CA ASP A 211 -12.40 -14.80 -2.40
C ASP A 211 -12.32 -15.25 -0.93
N TRP A 212 -13.49 -15.26 -0.28
CA TRP A 212 -13.65 -15.76 1.08
C TRP A 212 -13.64 -17.29 1.22
N ASP A 213 -13.76 -18.04 0.12
CA ASP A 213 -13.70 -19.51 0.13
C ASP A 213 -12.26 -20.05 -0.03
N GLY A 214 -11.28 -19.16 -0.26
CA GLY A 214 -9.87 -19.51 -0.42
C GLY A 214 -9.44 -19.73 -1.87
N LEU A 215 -10.31 -19.43 -2.83
CA LEU A 215 -10.00 -19.44 -4.26
C LEU A 215 -9.29 -18.15 -4.64
N VAL A 216 -8.20 -18.31 -5.37
CA VAL A 216 -7.50 -17.20 -6.02
C VAL A 216 -7.61 -17.40 -7.53
N CYS A 217 -8.01 -16.37 -8.24
CA CYS A 217 -8.17 -16.42 -9.69
C CYS A 217 -7.27 -15.41 -10.38
N LEU A 218 -6.61 -15.88 -11.43
CA LEU A 218 -5.88 -15.05 -12.38
C LEU A 218 -6.77 -14.76 -13.59
N TRP A 219 -6.82 -13.50 -13.99
CA TRP A 219 -7.57 -13.02 -15.13
C TRP A 219 -6.68 -12.22 -16.06
N ASP A 220 -7.13 -12.15 -17.29
CA ASP A 220 -6.55 -11.30 -18.32
C ASP A 220 -7.57 -10.25 -18.75
N THR A 221 -7.08 -9.06 -19.06
CA THR A 221 -7.83 -7.87 -19.49
C THR A 221 -8.08 -7.80 -21.00
N HIS A 222 -7.61 -8.77 -21.78
CA HIS A 222 -8.02 -8.93 -23.18
C HIS A 222 -9.54 -9.11 -23.28
N ILE A 223 -10.17 -8.31 -24.15
CA ILE A 223 -11.60 -8.33 -24.40
C ILE A 223 -11.87 -9.43 -25.44
N PRO A 224 -12.54 -10.54 -25.08
CA PRO A 224 -12.84 -11.60 -26.02
C PRO A 224 -13.89 -11.15 -27.05
N SER A 225 -13.98 -11.83 -28.18
CA SER A 225 -14.97 -11.54 -29.23
C SER A 225 -16.37 -12.08 -28.92
N SER A 226 -16.49 -13.01 -27.96
CA SER A 226 -17.74 -13.64 -27.51
C SER A 226 -17.72 -13.90 -26.00
N HIS A 227 -18.89 -14.17 -25.40
CA HIS A 227 -18.95 -14.64 -24.02
C HIS A 227 -18.22 -15.98 -23.89
N GLU A 228 -17.30 -16.10 -22.94
CA GLU A 228 -16.60 -17.35 -22.64
C GLU A 228 -17.37 -18.21 -21.62
N VAL A 229 -18.32 -17.60 -20.90
CA VAL A 229 -19.20 -18.27 -19.94
C VAL A 229 -20.63 -18.16 -20.44
N GLU A 230 -21.31 -19.31 -20.53
CA GLU A 230 -22.72 -19.37 -20.92
C GLU A 230 -23.61 -18.57 -19.94
N ILE A 231 -24.62 -17.90 -20.48
CA ILE A 231 -25.63 -17.22 -19.68
C ILE A 231 -26.55 -18.33 -19.15
N GLU A 232 -26.35 -18.79 -17.91
CA GLU A 232 -27.44 -19.46 -17.21
C GLU A 232 -28.54 -18.41 -17.01
N ASP A 233 -29.58 -18.49 -17.84
CA ASP A 233 -30.79 -17.70 -17.67
C ASP A 233 -31.34 -18.01 -16.28
N GLU A 234 -31.17 -17.06 -15.33
CA GLU A 234 -31.97 -17.08 -14.11
C GLU A 234 -33.44 -17.16 -14.53
N GLU A 235 -34.14 -18.20 -14.08
CA GLU A 235 -35.57 -18.31 -14.28
C GLU A 235 -36.25 -16.98 -13.95
N PRO A 236 -37.17 -16.49 -14.80
CA PRO A 236 -37.75 -15.18 -14.62
C PRO A 236 -38.57 -15.14 -13.33
N SER A 237 -37.98 -14.64 -12.25
CA SER A 237 -38.72 -14.31 -11.04
C SER A 237 -39.82 -13.30 -11.43
N THR A 238 -41.03 -13.68 -11.11
CA THR A 238 -42.28 -13.06 -11.57
C THR A 238 -42.45 -11.66 -10.97
N LYS A 239 -41.85 -10.64 -11.59
CA LYS A 239 -42.25 -9.23 -11.47
C LYS A 239 -41.72 -8.46 -12.68
N LYS A 240 -42.65 -8.03 -13.55
CA LYS A 240 -42.40 -7.20 -14.74
C LYS A 240 -41.65 -5.91 -14.36
N ARG A 241 -40.32 -5.95 -14.41
CA ARG A 241 -39.46 -4.76 -14.37
C ARG A 241 -39.07 -4.42 -15.81
N LYS A 242 -39.34 -3.18 -16.21
CA LYS A 242 -39.09 -2.62 -17.54
C LYS A 242 -37.68 -3.02 -18.01
N LYS A 243 -37.57 -3.79 -19.12
CA LYS A 243 -36.30 -4.11 -19.78
C LYS A 243 -35.66 -2.82 -20.30
N THR A 244 -34.80 -2.19 -19.50
CA THR A 244 -33.78 -1.26 -20.01
C THR A 244 -32.79 -2.06 -20.84
N LYS A 245 -32.49 -1.61 -22.06
CA LYS A 245 -31.49 -2.22 -22.96
C LYS A 245 -30.18 -2.43 -22.19
N THR A 246 -29.92 -3.66 -21.78
CA THR A 246 -28.65 -4.05 -21.18
C THR A 246 -27.62 -4.04 -22.30
N VAL A 247 -26.58 -3.23 -22.14
CA VAL A 247 -25.36 -3.37 -22.95
C VAL A 247 -24.89 -4.82 -22.79
N ASP A 248 -24.60 -5.51 -23.89
CA ASP A 248 -24.09 -6.89 -23.85
C ASP A 248 -22.70 -6.88 -23.22
N VAL A 249 -22.65 -7.01 -21.89
CA VAL A 249 -21.41 -7.08 -21.13
C VAL A 249 -20.85 -8.49 -21.24
N LEU A 250 -19.68 -8.62 -21.87
CA LEU A 250 -19.03 -9.91 -22.06
C LEU A 250 -18.62 -10.54 -20.73
N ARG A 251 -18.87 -11.85 -20.59
CA ARG A 251 -18.47 -12.64 -19.42
C ARG A 251 -17.21 -13.41 -19.73
N LYS A 252 -16.21 -13.32 -18.85
CA LYS A 252 -14.90 -13.96 -19.02
C LYS A 252 -14.63 -14.93 -17.88
N ALA A 253 -14.11 -16.10 -18.23
CA ALA A 253 -13.69 -17.13 -17.27
C ALA A 253 -12.27 -16.83 -16.74
N PRO A 254 -11.88 -17.37 -15.57
CA PRO A 254 -10.52 -17.22 -15.06
C PRO A 254 -9.53 -18.02 -15.92
N LEU A 255 -8.34 -17.47 -16.14
CA LEU A 255 -7.23 -18.18 -16.80
C LEU A 255 -6.74 -19.34 -15.94
N HIS A 256 -6.49 -19.04 -14.68
CA HIS A 256 -6.06 -20.03 -13.68
C HIS A 256 -6.88 -19.88 -12.41
N GLN A 257 -7.30 -21.02 -11.86
CA GLN A 257 -7.90 -21.14 -10.54
C GLN A 257 -6.86 -21.75 -9.60
N LEU A 258 -6.28 -20.92 -8.76
CA LEU A 258 -5.25 -21.28 -7.80
C LEU A 258 -5.93 -21.75 -6.51
N ARG A 259 -5.84 -23.06 -6.24
CA ARG A 259 -6.42 -23.71 -5.06
C ARG A 259 -5.29 -24.15 -4.14
N GLY A 260 -5.29 -23.67 -2.91
CA GLY A 260 -4.28 -24.07 -1.91
C GLY A 260 -4.54 -23.52 -0.52
N HIS A 261 -5.27 -22.41 -0.40
CA HIS A 261 -5.69 -21.88 0.89
C HIS A 261 -6.84 -22.71 1.48
N THR A 262 -6.80 -22.91 2.81
CA THR A 262 -7.83 -23.65 3.55
C THR A 262 -8.86 -22.74 4.23
N GLY A 263 -8.65 -21.42 4.16
CA GLY A 263 -9.57 -20.40 4.66
C GLY A 263 -9.62 -19.19 3.74
N SER A 264 -10.39 -18.18 4.14
CA SER A 264 -10.60 -16.95 3.37
C SER A 264 -9.29 -16.26 3.05
N VAL A 265 -9.07 -15.89 1.79
CA VAL A 265 -7.92 -15.08 1.39
C VAL A 265 -8.34 -13.62 1.51
N ASN A 266 -7.55 -12.80 2.21
CA ASN A 266 -7.89 -11.40 2.47
C ASN A 266 -6.99 -10.43 1.73
N GLY A 267 -5.76 -10.84 1.38
CA GLY A 267 -4.79 -9.98 0.70
C GLY A 267 -4.16 -10.67 -0.49
N VAL A 268 -3.97 -9.89 -1.55
CA VAL A 268 -3.31 -10.32 -2.79
C VAL A 268 -2.34 -9.22 -3.21
N ALA A 269 -1.16 -9.60 -3.71
CA ALA A 269 -0.24 -8.68 -4.34
C ALA A 269 0.53 -9.36 -5.47
N PHE A 270 0.99 -8.58 -6.44
CA PHE A 270 1.99 -9.02 -7.39
C PHE A 270 3.38 -8.68 -6.88
N SER A 271 4.38 -9.46 -7.29
CA SER A 271 5.76 -9.02 -7.13
C SER A 271 6.03 -7.80 -8.02
N LYS A 272 6.67 -6.78 -7.45
CA LYS A 272 7.06 -5.57 -8.20
C LYS A 272 8.21 -5.82 -9.17
N SER A 273 9.03 -6.86 -8.94
CA SER A 273 10.15 -7.21 -9.80
C SER A 273 9.75 -8.11 -10.96
N ASP A 274 8.75 -8.97 -10.74
CA ASP A 274 8.32 -9.99 -11.70
C ASP A 274 6.79 -10.15 -11.67
N PRO A 275 6.07 -9.71 -12.73
CA PRO A 275 4.61 -9.83 -12.82
C PRO A 275 4.13 -11.27 -12.98
N THR A 276 5.03 -12.25 -13.19
CA THR A 276 4.68 -13.67 -13.22
C THR A 276 4.55 -14.28 -11.82
N VAL A 277 4.94 -13.56 -10.77
CA VAL A 277 4.84 -14.05 -9.38
C VAL A 277 3.74 -13.30 -8.62
N GLY A 278 2.82 -14.07 -8.06
CA GLY A 278 1.73 -13.57 -7.20
C GLY A 278 1.93 -14.00 -5.74
N TYR A 279 1.50 -13.16 -4.81
CA TYR A 279 1.49 -13.44 -3.37
C TYR A 279 0.08 -13.33 -2.82
N THR A 280 -0.27 -14.24 -1.92
CA THR A 280 -1.60 -14.29 -1.30
C THR A 280 -1.46 -14.54 0.19
N GLY A 281 -2.34 -13.91 0.97
CA GLY A 281 -2.37 -14.02 2.43
C GLY A 281 -3.79 -14.23 2.93
N GLY A 282 -3.98 -15.21 3.82
CA GLY A 282 -5.30 -15.64 4.27
C GLY A 282 -5.49 -15.78 5.77
N ALA A 283 -6.71 -16.20 6.11
CA ALA A 283 -7.14 -16.57 7.46
C ALA A 283 -6.58 -17.91 7.95
N ASP A 284 -5.93 -18.67 7.07
CA ASP A 284 -5.17 -19.87 7.43
C ASP A 284 -3.76 -19.57 7.97
N HIS A 285 -3.46 -18.29 8.22
CA HIS A 285 -2.18 -17.77 8.69
C HIS A 285 -1.04 -17.98 7.70
N SER A 286 -1.36 -18.41 6.46
CA SER A 286 -0.36 -18.70 5.45
C SER A 286 -0.20 -17.54 4.48
N LEU A 287 1.05 -17.35 4.06
CA LEU A 287 1.48 -16.54 2.95
C LEU A 287 1.96 -17.49 1.86
N LYS A 288 1.28 -17.49 0.72
CA LYS A 288 1.60 -18.35 -0.42
C LYS A 288 2.16 -17.52 -1.56
N SER A 289 3.16 -18.07 -2.24
CA SER A 289 3.66 -17.55 -3.50
C SER A 289 3.25 -18.46 -4.65
N TRP A 290 2.88 -17.84 -5.76
CA TRP A 290 2.33 -18.50 -6.94
C TRP A 290 3.15 -18.13 -8.15
N ASP A 291 3.45 -19.12 -8.98
CA ASP A 291 3.84 -18.90 -10.35
C ASP A 291 2.57 -18.77 -11.20
N LEU A 292 2.33 -17.58 -11.71
CA LEU A 292 1.14 -17.22 -12.47
C LEU A 292 1.21 -17.69 -13.92
N GLY A 293 2.39 -18.01 -14.44
CA GLY A 293 2.55 -18.55 -15.80
C GLY A 293 2.08 -20.00 -15.90
N VAL A 294 2.27 -20.78 -14.82
CA VAL A 294 1.87 -22.19 -14.75
C VAL A 294 0.60 -22.38 -13.90
N GLY A 295 0.32 -21.44 -12.99
CA GLY A 295 -0.78 -21.54 -12.04
C GLY A 295 -0.51 -22.50 -10.88
N LEU A 296 0.76 -22.64 -10.48
CA LEU A 296 1.19 -23.53 -9.40
C LEU A 296 1.68 -22.76 -8.19
N GLU A 297 1.51 -23.37 -7.02
CA GLU A 297 2.08 -22.89 -5.76
C GLU A 297 3.58 -23.17 -5.74
N ASN A 298 4.39 -22.15 -5.47
CA ASN A 298 5.86 -22.27 -5.40
C ASN A 298 6.36 -22.44 -3.96
N ASP A 299 5.87 -21.60 -3.04
CA ASP A 299 6.26 -21.62 -1.63
C ASP A 299 5.06 -21.28 -0.73
N THR A 300 5.02 -21.93 0.44
CA THR A 300 4.05 -21.66 1.51
C THR A 300 4.79 -21.37 2.81
N ARG A 301 4.51 -20.20 3.37
CA ARG A 301 5.04 -19.76 4.66
C ARG A 301 3.91 -19.60 5.65
N VAL A 302 4.10 -20.12 6.86
CA VAL A 302 3.07 -20.05 7.91
C VAL A 302 3.51 -19.08 8.99
N GLY A 303 2.65 -18.09 9.24
CA GLY A 303 2.80 -17.09 10.29
C GLY A 303 2.07 -17.47 11.58
N SER A 304 2.16 -16.56 12.54
CA SER A 304 1.54 -16.72 13.87
C SER A 304 0.11 -16.21 13.96
N SER A 305 -0.35 -15.42 12.99
CA SER A 305 -1.66 -14.76 13.01
C SER A 305 -2.25 -14.66 11.61
N VAL A 306 -3.58 -14.56 11.55
CA VAL A 306 -4.37 -14.25 10.35
C VAL A 306 -3.81 -13.02 9.63
N ILE A 307 -3.64 -13.14 8.32
CA ILE A 307 -3.27 -12.04 7.43
C ILE A 307 -4.56 -11.37 6.94
N ARG A 308 -4.63 -10.05 7.10
CA ARG A 308 -5.75 -9.22 6.68
C ARG A 308 -5.48 -8.45 5.40
N CYS A 309 -4.25 -7.96 5.22
CA CYS A 309 -3.82 -7.26 4.01
C CYS A 309 -2.36 -7.60 3.68
N LEU A 310 -1.99 -7.41 2.42
CA LEU A 310 -0.68 -7.80 1.90
C LEU A 310 -0.27 -6.84 0.77
N ASP A 311 1.00 -6.44 0.73
CA ASP A 311 1.60 -5.76 -0.42
C ASP A 311 3.08 -6.11 -0.58
N SER A 312 3.62 -5.96 -1.80
CA SER A 312 5.02 -6.21 -2.13
C SER A 312 5.81 -4.91 -2.19
N LEU A 313 6.99 -4.89 -1.55
CA LEU A 313 7.93 -3.77 -1.65
C LEU A 313 8.69 -3.82 -2.98
N VAL A 314 9.25 -2.67 -3.37
CA VAL A 314 10.17 -2.59 -4.51
C VAL A 314 11.51 -3.27 -4.19
N ALA A 315 11.88 -3.34 -2.90
CA ALA A 315 12.99 -4.19 -2.46
C ALA A 315 12.76 -5.64 -2.91
N PRO A 316 13.78 -6.30 -3.47
CA PRO A 316 13.57 -7.59 -4.10
C PRO A 316 13.04 -8.61 -3.10
N SER A 317 11.98 -9.31 -3.49
CA SER A 317 11.43 -10.46 -2.77
C SER A 317 10.95 -10.18 -1.33
N THR A 318 10.73 -8.91 -0.96
CA THR A 318 10.19 -8.55 0.36
C THR A 318 8.70 -8.25 0.29
N ILE A 319 7.94 -8.85 1.19
CA ILE A 319 6.49 -8.70 1.32
C ILE A 319 6.15 -8.16 2.69
N VAL A 320 5.14 -7.30 2.76
CA VAL A 320 4.60 -6.75 3.99
C VAL A 320 3.19 -7.31 4.18
N SER A 321 2.91 -7.88 5.35
CA SER A 321 1.56 -8.32 5.71
C SER A 321 1.07 -7.65 6.98
N GLY A 322 -0.20 -7.25 6.97
CA GLY A 322 -0.91 -6.71 8.12
C GLY A 322 -1.74 -7.81 8.77
N HIS A 323 -1.69 -7.89 10.10
CA HIS A 323 -2.32 -8.97 10.86
C HIS A 323 -3.43 -8.47 11.79
N VAL A 324 -4.28 -9.42 12.19
CA VAL A 324 -5.33 -9.23 13.20
C VAL A 324 -4.73 -9.01 14.60
N ASP A 325 -3.55 -9.54 14.89
CA ASP A 325 -2.84 -9.35 16.18
C ASP A 325 -2.22 -7.95 16.35
N ARG A 326 -2.52 -7.02 15.42
CA ARG A 326 -2.06 -5.62 15.36
C ARG A 326 -0.60 -5.46 14.91
N SER A 327 0.04 -6.56 14.55
CA SER A 327 1.40 -6.53 14.04
C SER A 327 1.43 -6.41 12.54
N ILE A 328 2.58 -5.96 12.05
CA ILE A 328 2.95 -6.02 10.64
C ILE A 328 4.16 -6.93 10.56
N ALA A 329 4.12 -7.93 9.68
CA ALA A 329 5.24 -8.83 9.45
C ALA A 329 5.88 -8.53 8.09
N LEU A 330 7.21 -8.53 8.08
CA LEU A 330 8.03 -8.52 6.88
C LEU A 330 8.45 -9.96 6.57
N TRP A 331 8.32 -10.33 5.30
CA TRP A 331 8.67 -11.63 4.77
C TRP A 331 9.73 -11.42 3.70
N ASP A 332 10.88 -12.06 3.86
CA ASP A 332 11.88 -12.14 2.81
C ASP A 332 11.77 -13.50 2.14
N MET A 333 11.25 -13.54 0.92
CA MET A 333 11.01 -14.79 0.18
C MET A 333 12.30 -15.52 -0.24
N ARG A 334 13.48 -14.91 -0.06
CA ARG A 334 14.78 -15.54 -0.30
C ARG A 334 15.35 -16.18 0.96
N ALA A 335 15.00 -15.63 2.13
CA ALA A 335 15.42 -16.18 3.40
C ALA A 335 14.64 -17.48 3.69
N SER A 336 15.29 -18.42 4.36
CA SER A 336 14.65 -19.66 4.85
C SER A 336 13.79 -19.43 6.09
N SER A 337 13.94 -18.27 6.75
CA SER A 337 13.09 -17.91 7.89
C SER A 337 11.72 -17.44 7.40
N ASN A 338 10.68 -17.86 8.14
CA ASN A 338 9.31 -17.44 7.82
C ASN A 338 9.17 -15.92 7.96
N ILE A 339 9.53 -15.35 9.12
CA ILE A 339 9.38 -13.92 9.39
C ILE A 339 10.77 -13.31 9.51
N SER A 340 11.07 -12.28 8.71
CA SER A 340 12.31 -11.52 8.86
C SER A 340 12.19 -10.53 10.01
N GLN A 341 11.03 -9.88 10.14
CA GLN A 341 10.82 -8.86 11.15
C GLN A 341 9.35 -8.63 11.50
N LYS A 342 9.09 -8.32 12.77
CA LYS A 342 7.76 -7.95 13.27
C LYS A 342 7.78 -6.49 13.74
N LEU A 343 6.92 -5.67 13.15
CA LEU A 343 6.74 -4.27 13.51
C LEU A 343 5.51 -4.14 14.40
N LEU A 344 5.67 -3.41 15.50
CA LEU A 344 4.62 -3.17 16.49
C LEU A 344 4.40 -1.65 16.59
N GLY A 345 3.15 -1.22 16.56
CA GLY A 345 2.82 0.19 16.71
C GLY A 345 1.34 0.51 16.58
N HIS A 346 0.57 -0.30 15.86
CA HIS A 346 -0.89 -0.17 15.83
C HIS A 346 -1.52 -0.66 17.13
N THR A 347 -2.63 -0.02 17.50
CA THR A 347 -3.39 -0.37 18.71
C THR A 347 -4.58 -1.30 18.40
N SER A 348 -4.93 -1.44 17.12
CA SER A 348 -5.99 -2.31 16.60
C SER A 348 -5.56 -3.02 15.31
N ILE A 349 -6.46 -3.80 14.70
CA ILE A 349 -6.23 -4.59 13.49
C ILE A 349 -5.70 -3.71 12.36
N VAL A 350 -4.73 -4.23 11.59
CA VAL A 350 -4.21 -3.57 10.39
C VAL A 350 -5.07 -4.00 9.19
N GLU A 351 -5.90 -3.08 8.69
CA GLU A 351 -6.84 -3.36 7.60
C GLU A 351 -6.21 -3.16 6.21
N ALA A 352 -5.34 -2.17 6.06
CA ALA A 352 -4.76 -1.84 4.76
C ALA A 352 -3.26 -1.55 4.87
N ILE A 353 -2.51 -1.99 3.88
CA ILE A 353 -1.09 -1.69 3.69
C ILE A 353 -0.89 -1.32 2.23
N HIS A 354 -0.01 -0.34 2.00
CA HIS A 354 0.41 0.04 0.67
C HIS A 354 1.92 0.34 0.68
N ALA A 355 2.67 -0.38 -0.14
CA ALA A 355 4.07 -0.12 -0.40
C ALA A 355 4.24 1.19 -1.16
N HIS A 356 5.33 1.92 -0.91
CA HIS A 356 5.65 3.08 -1.71
C HIS A 356 6.06 2.63 -3.13
N PRO A 357 5.57 3.28 -4.20
CA PRO A 357 5.75 2.77 -5.57
C PRO A 357 7.19 2.86 -6.08
N THR A 358 8.01 3.77 -5.56
CA THR A 358 9.39 4.01 -6.07
C THR A 358 10.48 3.70 -5.05
N SER A 359 10.18 3.81 -3.75
CA SER A 359 11.20 3.58 -2.72
C SER A 359 11.21 2.11 -2.31
N PRO A 360 12.38 1.50 -2.15
CA PRO A 360 12.48 0.09 -1.75
C PRO A 360 12.04 -0.15 -0.30
N ASN A 361 12.10 0.86 0.57
CA ASN A 361 12.11 0.67 2.02
C ASN A 361 10.88 1.23 2.74
N HIS A 362 10.06 2.03 2.07
CA HIS A 362 8.92 2.72 2.69
C HIS A 362 7.59 2.06 2.36
N PHE A 363 6.72 2.04 3.35
CA PHE A 363 5.32 1.65 3.18
C PHE A 363 4.45 2.37 4.20
N ALA A 364 3.17 2.41 3.91
CA ALA A 364 2.15 2.95 4.78
C ALA A 364 1.22 1.83 5.24
N SER A 365 0.76 1.91 6.48
CA SER A 365 -0.24 1.01 7.03
C SER A 365 -1.37 1.79 7.67
N ALA A 366 -2.58 1.27 7.60
CA ALA A 366 -3.75 1.83 8.21
C ALA A 366 -4.49 0.76 9.02
N GLY A 367 -4.98 1.17 10.19
CA GLY A 367 -5.66 0.27 11.11
C GLY A 367 -7.08 0.70 11.45
N MET A 368 -7.82 -0.21 12.07
CA MET A 368 -9.09 0.10 12.72
C MET A 368 -8.94 1.06 13.91
N ASP A 369 -7.71 1.38 14.32
CA ASP A 369 -7.43 2.41 15.34
C ASP A 369 -7.56 3.84 14.80
N GLY A 370 -7.77 4.00 13.50
CA GLY A 370 -7.93 5.30 12.85
C GLY A 370 -6.64 6.05 12.63
N ASN A 371 -5.50 5.36 12.76
CA ASN A 371 -4.20 5.92 12.51
C ASN A 371 -3.62 5.35 11.22
N ILE A 372 -2.97 6.22 10.46
CA ILE A 372 -2.08 5.81 9.37
C ILE A 372 -0.67 5.95 9.88
N LYS A 373 0.15 4.91 9.69
CA LYS A 373 1.55 4.90 10.09
C LYS A 373 2.42 4.74 8.85
N LEU A 374 3.43 5.59 8.77
CA LEU A 374 4.50 5.48 7.77
C LEU A 374 5.66 4.74 8.39
N TRP A 375 6.23 3.81 7.63
CA TRP A 375 7.28 2.92 8.09
C TRP A 375 8.48 2.96 7.15
N ASP A 376 9.64 2.68 7.73
CA ASP A 376 10.89 2.40 7.02
C ASP A 376 11.42 1.07 7.54
N ILE A 377 11.64 0.12 6.64
CA ILE A 377 12.11 -1.22 7.02
C ILE A 377 13.50 -1.18 7.69
N ARG A 378 14.30 -0.14 7.43
CA ARG A 378 15.62 0.03 8.07
C ARG A 378 15.51 0.41 9.54
N SER A 379 14.38 1.03 9.94
CA SER A 379 14.13 1.45 11.32
C SER A 379 12.88 0.76 11.90
N PRO A 380 12.97 -0.51 12.25
CA PRO A 380 11.81 -1.35 12.57
C PRO A 380 11.20 -1.11 13.95
N LYS A 381 11.93 -0.44 14.86
CA LYS A 381 11.48 -0.25 16.25
C LYS A 381 10.33 0.75 16.37
N GLN A 382 10.18 1.68 15.42
CA GLN A 382 9.19 2.75 15.48
C GLN A 382 8.74 3.18 14.09
N SER A 383 7.44 3.49 13.95
CA SER A 383 6.91 4.19 12.77
C SER A 383 7.57 5.57 12.62
N LEU A 384 7.87 5.98 11.40
CA LEU A 384 8.42 7.31 11.09
C LEU A 384 7.44 8.41 11.49
N PHE A 385 6.20 8.29 11.05
CA PHE A 385 5.14 9.25 11.32
C PHE A 385 3.82 8.51 11.60
N THR A 386 3.00 9.12 12.47
CA THR A 386 1.62 8.69 12.69
C THR A 386 0.71 9.84 12.28
N VAL A 387 -0.11 9.62 11.26
CA VAL A 387 -1.19 10.52 10.85
C VAL A 387 -2.43 10.09 11.60
N VAL A 388 -2.89 10.95 12.51
CA VAL A 388 -4.14 10.74 13.23
C VAL A 388 -5.27 11.32 12.40
N ARG A 389 -6.22 10.46 12.05
CA ARG A 389 -7.41 10.87 11.31
C ARG A 389 -8.32 11.73 12.18
N LYS A 390 -8.61 12.94 11.72
CA LYS A 390 -9.67 13.77 12.33
C LYS A 390 -11.01 13.36 11.72
N PRO A 391 -12.03 13.02 12.52
CA PRO A 391 -13.33 12.65 11.99
C PRO A 391 -13.94 13.86 11.29
N SER A 392 -14.40 13.67 10.05
CA SER A 392 -15.23 14.68 9.38
C SER A 392 -16.68 14.54 9.85
N ASN A 393 -17.39 15.65 10.05
CA ASN A 393 -18.82 15.72 10.37
C ASN A 393 -19.33 15.35 11.79
N GLY A 394 -18.63 15.72 12.88
CA GLY A 394 -19.24 15.69 14.23
C GLY A 394 -19.77 14.33 14.70
N LYS A 395 -19.47 13.26 13.94
CA LYS A 395 -19.74 11.86 14.26
C LYS A 395 -18.86 11.45 15.44
N LYS A 396 -19.34 10.49 16.23
CA LYS A 396 -18.70 10.07 17.49
C LYS A 396 -17.24 9.66 17.23
N GLU A 397 -16.37 9.87 18.22
CA GLU A 397 -14.94 9.50 18.15
C GLU A 397 -14.66 8.02 17.81
N ASN A 398 -15.67 7.15 17.84
CA ASN A 398 -15.56 5.72 17.58
C ASN A 398 -15.59 5.35 16.09
N GLU A 399 -15.99 6.24 15.19
CA GLU A 399 -16.05 5.98 13.74
C GLU A 399 -14.78 6.47 13.03
N LYS A 400 -13.62 5.96 13.45
CA LYS A 400 -12.31 6.33 12.89
C LYS A 400 -11.69 5.22 12.04
N LYS A 401 -12.35 4.08 11.85
CA LYS A 401 -11.74 2.91 11.17
C LYS A 401 -11.35 3.26 9.74
N ILE A 402 -10.13 2.94 9.36
CA ILE A 402 -9.62 3.08 7.99
C ILE A 402 -9.66 1.71 7.35
N LEU A 403 -10.28 1.62 6.18
CA LEU A 403 -10.48 0.38 5.45
C LEU A 403 -9.64 0.34 4.17
N GLY A 404 -9.44 1.50 3.53
CA GLY A 404 -8.69 1.63 2.28
C GLY A 404 -7.50 2.59 2.42
N LEU A 405 -6.39 2.22 1.80
CA LEU A 405 -5.17 3.03 1.76
C LEU A 405 -4.50 2.92 0.39
N ALA A 406 -4.07 4.04 -0.17
CA ALA A 406 -3.26 4.09 -1.37
C ALA A 406 -2.17 5.16 -1.28
N TRP A 407 -0.99 4.86 -1.82
CA TRP A 407 0.14 5.80 -1.82
C TRP A 407 0.77 5.91 -3.19
N ASP A 408 0.82 7.14 -3.70
CA ASP A 408 1.26 7.47 -5.04
C ASP A 408 2.56 8.29 -5.07
N SER A 409 3.45 8.01 -4.12
CA SER A 409 4.69 8.74 -3.80
C SER A 409 4.61 10.17 -3.30
N GLN A 410 3.62 10.93 -3.74
CA GLN A 410 3.38 12.30 -3.27
C GLN A 410 2.11 12.41 -2.43
N ILE A 411 1.09 11.62 -2.78
CA ILE A 411 -0.22 11.67 -2.15
C ILE A 411 -0.51 10.33 -1.47
N LEU A 412 -0.88 10.40 -0.21
CA LEU A 412 -1.40 9.31 0.59
C LEU A 412 -2.90 9.51 0.75
N ALA A 413 -3.69 8.63 0.12
CA ALA A 413 -5.14 8.66 0.18
C ALA A 413 -5.65 7.57 1.14
N SER A 414 -6.63 7.92 1.97
CA SER A 414 -7.22 7.01 2.95
C SER A 414 -8.74 7.13 2.99
N GLY A 415 -9.42 5.99 3.07
CA GLY A 415 -10.88 5.87 3.08
C GLY A 415 -11.34 4.96 4.22
N GLY A 416 -12.53 5.20 4.77
CA GLY A 416 -13.03 4.40 5.88
C GLY A 416 -14.49 4.65 6.27
N GLU A 417 -14.79 4.35 7.54
CA GLU A 417 -16.13 4.39 8.15
C GLU A 417 -16.67 5.82 8.33
N ASP A 418 -15.81 6.83 8.28
CA ASP A 418 -16.20 8.25 8.39
C ASP A 418 -16.82 8.81 7.09
N CYS A 419 -17.09 7.94 6.10
CA CYS A 419 -17.61 8.29 4.78
C CYS A 419 -16.79 9.39 4.08
N ALA A 420 -15.48 9.43 4.32
CA ALA A 420 -14.63 10.46 3.74
C ALA A 420 -13.37 9.88 3.12
N LEU A 421 -12.94 10.46 2.01
CA LEU A 421 -11.61 10.25 1.44
C LEU A 421 -10.71 11.38 1.95
N GLN A 422 -9.68 11.06 2.74
CA GLN A 422 -8.71 12.04 3.20
C GLN A 422 -7.41 11.91 2.42
N LEU A 423 -6.96 13.02 1.84
CA LEU A 423 -5.71 13.12 1.11
C LEU A 423 -4.66 13.81 1.98
N HIS A 424 -3.47 13.20 2.04
CA HIS A 424 -2.31 13.76 2.71
C HIS A 424 -1.15 13.86 1.72
N GLU A 425 -0.45 14.99 1.72
CA GLU A 425 0.82 15.15 1.03
C GLU A 425 1.89 14.40 1.83
N ALA A 426 2.45 13.35 1.26
CA ALA A 426 3.48 12.51 1.85
C ALA A 426 4.56 12.27 0.79
N SER A 427 5.47 13.23 0.62
CA SER A 427 6.66 13.09 -0.21
C SER A 427 7.73 12.35 0.58
N ALA A 428 8.08 11.14 0.11
CA ALA A 428 9.12 10.30 0.68
C ALA A 428 10.40 10.33 -0.16
#